data_AF-A0A7X3TLM4-F1
#
_entry.id   AF-A0A7X3TLM4-F1
#
_cell.length_a   1.000
_cell.length_b   1.000
_cell.length_c   1.000
_cell.angle_alpha   90.00
_cell.angle_beta   90.00
_cell.angle_gamma   90.00
#
_symmetry.space_group_name_H-M   'P 1'
#
loop_
_entity.id
_entity.type
_entity.pdbx_description
1 polymer ?
#
loop_
_entity_poly.entity_id
_entity_poly.type
_entity_poly.pdbx_seq_one_letter_code
_entity_poly.pdbx_strand_id
1 'polypeptide(L)' 'RTEQMDGMYPPEVFEQYARMRSIQRDAVPQDLVGTVLYLCSTASDFVTGQAFIVDGGHIFD' A
#
# COMPACT_ATOMS: atom_id res chain seq x y z
N ARG A 1 1.32 -5.18 7.49
CA ARG A 1 1.31 -6.42 8.28
C ARG A 1 1.15 -6.04 9.75
N THR A 2 0.13 -6.55 10.44
CA THR A 2 -0.08 -6.30 11.88
C THR A 2 0.02 -7.63 12.64
N GLU A 3 0.28 -7.58 13.95
CA GLU A 3 0.36 -8.79 14.79
C GLU A 3 -0.90 -9.67 14.69
N GLN A 4 -2.07 -9.04 14.53
CA GLN A 4 -3.34 -9.75 14.32
C GLN A 4 -3.37 -10.52 12.99
N MET A 5 -2.79 -9.98 11.92
CA MET A 5 -2.75 -10.67 10.61
C MET A 5 -1.83 -11.89 10.64
N ASP A 6 -0.74 -11.82 11.39
CA ASP A 6 0.25 -12.89 11.53
C ASP A 6 -0.35 -14.14 12.19
N GLY A 7 -1.33 -13.97 13.10
CA GLY A 7 -2.05 -15.07 13.72
C GLY A 7 -3.17 -15.67 12.87
N MET A 8 -3.56 -15.01 11.77
CA MET A 8 -4.72 -15.39 10.95
C MET A 8 -4.34 -16.08 9.64
N TYR A 9 -3.14 -15.82 9.11
CA TYR A 9 -2.68 -16.39 7.84
C TYR A 9 -1.30 -17.05 7.98
N PRO A 10 -1.06 -18.18 7.29
CA PRO A 10 0.28 -18.75 7.16
C PRO A 10 1.28 -17.71 6.60
N PRO A 11 2.55 -17.70 7.02
CA PRO A 11 3.56 -16.76 6.55
C PRO A 11 3.71 -16.70 5.02
N GLU A 12 3.52 -17.84 4.35
CA GLU A 12 3.67 -17.99 2.90
C GLU A 12 2.66 -17.13 2.11
N VAL A 13 1.51 -16.84 2.70
CA VAL A 13 0.49 -15.97 2.10
C VAL A 13 1.06 -14.57 1.88
N PHE A 14 1.83 -14.05 2.83
CA PHE A 14 2.42 -12.71 2.74
C PHE A 14 3.54 -12.66 1.71
N GLU A 15 4.37 -13.71 1.64
CA GLU A 15 5.38 -13.81 0.58
C GLU A 15 4.75 -13.86 -0.81
N GLN A 16 3.65 -14.59 -0.97
CA GLN A 16 2.93 -14.61 -2.23
C GLN A 16 2.39 -13.23 -2.60
N TYR A 17 1.80 -12.50 -1.64
CA TYR A 17 1.35 -11.11 -1.89
C TYR A 17 2.49 -10.17 -2.27
N ALA A 18 3.66 -10.30 -1.65
CA ALA A 18 4.82 -9.52 -2.05
C ALA A 18 5.26 -9.83 -3.49
N ARG A 19 5.21 -11.09 -3.93
CA ARG A 19 5.57 -11.47 -5.30
C ARG A 19 4.58 -11.01 -6.37
N MET A 20 3.34 -10.74 -5.99
CA MET A 20 2.29 -10.21 -6.89
C MET A 20 2.32 -8.68 -7.02
N ARG A 21 3.35 -8.01 -6.49
CA ARG A 21 3.57 -6.56 -6.59
C ARG A 21 4.76 -6.29 -7.50
N SER A 22 4.76 -5.14 -8.17
CA SER A 22 5.97 -4.60 -8.81
C SER A 22 7.07 -4.35 -7.79
N ILE A 23 6.68 -3.86 -6.61
CA ILE A 23 7.56 -3.65 -5.46
C ILE A 23 7.48 -4.90 -4.57
N GLN A 24 8.42 -5.83 -4.78
CA GLN A 24 8.42 -7.17 -4.16
C GLN A 24 8.83 -7.19 -2.68
N ARG A 25 8.07 -6.48 -1.84
CA ARG A 25 8.20 -6.49 -0.38
C ARG A 25 6.86 -6.27 0.29
N ASP A 26 6.84 -6.48 1.60
CA ASP A 26 5.72 -6.09 2.43
C ASP A 26 5.49 -4.58 2.40
N ALA A 27 4.21 -4.20 2.35
CA ALA A 27 3.78 -2.84 2.56
C ALA A 27 3.92 -2.48 4.04
N VAL A 28 4.55 -1.34 4.29
CA VAL A 28 4.73 -0.77 5.62
C VAL A 28 3.95 0.54 5.73
N PRO A 29 3.55 0.97 6.94
CA PRO A 29 2.78 2.20 7.12
C PRO A 29 3.42 3.44 6.45
N GLN A 30 4.74 3.47 6.36
CA GLN A 30 5.50 4.55 5.74
C GLN A 30 5.22 4.72 4.24
N ASP A 31 4.78 3.67 3.56
CA ASP A 31 4.44 3.72 2.12
C ASP A 31 3.22 4.60 1.83
N LEU A 32 2.34 4.82 2.82
CA LEU A 32 1.17 5.68 2.70
C LEU A 32 1.49 7.16 2.98
N VAL A 33 2.56 7.44 3.73
CA VAL A 33 2.82 8.77 4.30
C VAL A 33 2.97 9.82 3.20
N GLY A 34 3.73 9.52 2.14
CA GLY A 34 3.93 10.46 1.03
C GLY A 34 2.62 10.83 0.32
N THR A 35 1.78 9.84 0.02
CA THR A 35 0.48 10.07 -0.63
C THR A 35 -0.46 10.87 0.27
N VAL A 36 -0.52 10.54 1.57
CA VAL A 36 -1.35 11.28 2.52
C VAL A 36 -0.87 12.72 2.66
N LEU A 37 0.44 12.95 2.79
CA LEU A 37 1.00 14.30 2.86
C LEU A 37 0.70 15.11 1.60
N TYR A 38 0.83 14.51 0.41
CA TYR A 38 0.43 15.15 -0.84
C TYR A 38 -1.04 15.58 -0.79
N LEU A 39 -1.95 14.66 -0.46
CA LEU A 39 -3.40 14.90 -0.41
C LEU A 39 -3.84 15.89 0.67
N CYS A 40 -3.05 16.05 1.74
CA CYS A 40 -3.30 17.03 2.80
C CYS A 40 -2.58 18.37 2.57
N SER A 41 -1.89 18.54 1.45
CA SER A 41 -1.12 19.75 1.13
C SER A 41 -1.74 20.55 0.00
N THR A 42 -1.26 21.78 -0.19
CA THR A 42 -1.67 22.63 -1.32
C THR A 42 -1.25 22.08 -2.69
N ALA A 43 -0.35 21.09 -2.72
CA ALA A 43 0.06 20.45 -3.96
C ALA A 43 -1.09 19.69 -4.65
N SER A 44 -2.15 19.36 -3.91
CA SER A 44 -3.31 18.63 -4.43
C SER A 44 -4.59 19.48 -4.48
N ASP A 45 -4.51 20.81 -4.46
CA ASP A 45 -5.69 21.70 -4.31
C ASP A 45 -6.78 21.57 -5.39
N PHE A 46 -6.45 20.96 -6.53
CA PHE A 46 -7.41 20.68 -7.61
C PHE A 46 -7.67 19.19 -7.83
N VAL A 47 -7.25 18.34 -6.90
CA VAL A 47 -7.45 16.88 -6.95
C VAL A 47 -8.61 16.50 -6.05
N THR A 48 -9.69 16.00 -6.64
CA THR A 48 -10.88 15.55 -5.93
C THR A 48 -11.60 14.41 -6.68
N GLY A 49 -12.41 13.64 -5.96
CA GLY A 49 -13.19 12.52 -6.51
C GLY A 49 -12.36 11.33 -7.01
N GLN A 50 -11.07 11.25 -6.67
CA GLN A 50 -10.16 10.19 -7.11
C GLN A 50 -9.90 9.16 -6.00
N ALA A 51 -9.70 7.90 -6.38
CA ALA A 51 -9.17 6.85 -5.52
C ALA A 51 -7.69 6.62 -5.85
N PHE A 52 -6.80 6.83 -4.88
CA PHE A 52 -5.37 6.58 -5.04
C PHE A 52 -5.04 5.17 -4.54
N ILE A 53 -4.56 4.31 -5.44
CA ILE A 53 -4.12 2.95 -5.11
C ILE A 53 -2.66 3.01 -4.70
N VAL A 54 -2.39 2.64 -3.44
CA VAL A 54 -1.05 2.60 -2.85
C VAL A 54 -0.79 1.19 -2.32
N ASP A 55 -0.49 0.27 -3.24
CA ASP A 55 -0.41 -1.17 -2.97
C ASP A 55 0.93 -1.81 -3.41
N GLY A 56 1.88 -0.98 -3.88
CA GLY A 56 3.15 -1.45 -4.44
C GLY A 56 3.05 -1.98 -5.87
N GLY A 57 1.94 -1.71 -6.58
CA GLY A 57 1.69 -2.18 -7.93
C GLY A 57 1.08 -3.58 -7.94
N HIS A 58 0.06 -3.83 -7.12
CA HIS A 58 -0.56 -5.17 -7.07
C HIS A 58 -1.71 -5.32 -8.08
N ILE A 59 -2.54 -4.29 -8.24
CA ILE A 59 -3.76 -4.39 -9.05
C ILE A 59 -3.51 -4.27 -10.57
N PHE A 60 -2.38 -3.72 -11.00
CA PHE A 60 -2.13 -3.38 -12.41
C PHE A 60 -0.83 -3.94 -13.00
N ASP A 61 -0.24 -4.97 -12.37
CA ASP A 61 1.04 -5.59 -12.77
C ASP A 61 0.87 -7.03 -13.28
#